data_AF-A0A6N8FFF3-F1
#
_entry.id   AF-A0A6N8FFF3-F1
#
_cell.length_a   1.000
_cell.length_b   1.000
_cell.length_c   1.000
_cell.angle_alpha   90.00
_cell.angle_beta   90.00
_cell.angle_gamma   90.00
#
_symmetry.space_group_name_H-M   'P 1'
#
loop_
_entity.id
_entity.type
_entity.pdbx_description
1 polymer ?
#
loop_
_entity_poly.entity_id
_entity_poly.type
_entity_poly.pdbx_seq_one_letter_code
_entity_poly.pdbx_strand_id
1 'polypeptide(L)'
;MTKERIVHTIFSDANSSLKLSIALFSQLILFLIFWESQQTFNPLGLSLLITTGIIFLYTWLKIQFYENVNKRKATIQVIVYLVIWSISGYIAFFYTF
;
A
#
# COMPACT_ATOMS: atom_id res chain seq x y z
N MET A 1 12.12 -19.04 -18.10
CA MET A 1 12.40 -18.18 -16.92
C MET A 1 11.18 -18.15 -16.04
N THR A 2 11.25 -18.80 -14.88
CA THR A 2 10.13 -19.04 -13.97
C THR A 2 9.82 -17.77 -13.17
N LYS A 3 8.53 -17.45 -13.00
CA LYS A 3 8.00 -16.25 -12.33
C LYS A 3 8.67 -15.96 -10.97
N GLU A 4 9.11 -17.00 -10.27
CA GLU A 4 9.86 -16.94 -9.00
C GLU A 4 11.14 -16.10 -9.08
N ARG A 5 11.89 -16.18 -10.19
CA ARG A 5 13.16 -15.46 -10.34
C ARG A 5 12.97 -13.95 -10.46
N ILE A 6 11.88 -13.52 -11.09
CA ILE A 6 11.52 -12.10 -11.26
C ILE A 6 11.13 -11.52 -9.91
N VAL A 7 10.28 -12.22 -9.15
CA VAL A 7 9.88 -11.80 -7.80
C VAL A 7 11.09 -11.69 -6.88
N HIS A 8 11.98 -12.70 -6.90
CA HIS A 8 13.18 -12.69 -6.07
C HIS A 8 14.16 -11.56 -6.44
N THR A 9 14.16 -11.10 -7.70
CA THR A 9 15.03 -10.00 -8.16
C THR A 9 14.47 -8.62 -7.82
N ILE A 10 13.14 -8.47 -7.80
CA ILE A 10 12.47 -7.22 -7.39
C ILE A 10 12.61 -7.01 -5.88
N PHE A 11 12.59 -8.10 -5.09
CA PHE A 11 12.59 -8.02 -3.64
C PHE A 11 13.95 -8.28 -2.97
N SER A 12 15.00 -8.71 -3.69
CA SER A 12 16.34 -8.82 -3.11
C SER A 12 16.93 -7.45 -2.74
N ASP A 13 17.79 -7.44 -1.71
CA ASP A 13 18.40 -6.23 -1.14
C ASP A 13 19.28 -5.43 -2.12
N ALA A 14 19.64 -6.01 -3.27
CA ALA A 14 20.42 -5.34 -4.31
C ALA A 14 19.69 -4.15 -4.97
N ASN A 15 18.35 -4.11 -4.87
CA ASN A 15 17.50 -3.15 -5.58
C ASN A 15 16.83 -2.12 -4.64
N SER A 16 17.52 -1.66 -3.59
CA SER A 16 17.02 -0.58 -2.72
C SER A 16 16.65 0.68 -3.53
N SER A 17 17.44 1.00 -4.56
CA SER A 17 17.18 2.06 -5.54
C SER A 17 15.88 1.84 -6.31
N LEU A 18 15.56 0.61 -6.69
CA LEU A 18 14.34 0.26 -7.44
C LEU A 18 13.11 0.33 -6.53
N LYS A 19 13.22 -0.14 -5.28
CA LYS A 19 12.19 0.03 -4.25
C LYS A 19 11.92 1.52 -3.95
N LEU A 20 12.98 2.33 -3.89
CA LEU A 20 12.90 3.77 -3.66
C LEU A 20 12.32 4.52 -4.86
N SER A 21 12.70 4.12 -6.08
CA SER A 21 12.11 4.62 -7.33
C SER A 21 10.62 4.31 -7.42
N ILE A 22 10.20 3.10 -7.06
CA ILE A 22 8.78 2.71 -7.02
C ILE A 22 8.03 3.51 -5.96
N ALA A 23 8.63 3.73 -4.78
CA ALA A 23 8.04 4.55 -3.73
C ALA A 23 7.87 6.01 -4.17
N LEU A 24 8.89 6.61 -4.79
CA LEU A 24 8.84 7.97 -5.33
C LEU A 24 7.83 8.10 -6.48
N PHE A 25 7.76 7.10 -7.36
CA PHE A 25 6.80 7.07 -8.46
C PHE A 25 5.36 6.91 -7.94
N SER A 26 5.16 6.06 -6.92
CA SER A 26 3.89 5.96 -6.21
C SER A 26 3.52 7.28 -5.55
N GLN A 27 4.47 7.99 -4.93
CA GLN A 27 4.25 9.31 -4.32
C GLN A 27 3.85 10.37 -5.36
N LEU A 28 4.45 10.34 -6.56
CA LEU A 28 4.12 11.24 -7.66
C LEU A 28 2.75 10.97 -8.26
N ILE A 29 2.40 9.70 -8.47
CA ILE A 29 1.06 9.29 -8.92
C ILE A 29 0.02 9.71 -7.88
N LEU A 30 0.33 9.54 -6.59
CA LEU A 30 -0.52 10.00 -5.50
C LEU A 30 -0.73 11.50 -5.58
N PHE A 31 0.36 12.27 -5.66
CA PHE A 31 0.30 13.72 -5.76
C PHE A 31 -0.54 14.19 -6.96
N LEU A 32 -0.37 13.57 -8.14
CA LEU A 32 -1.12 13.89 -9.36
C LEU A 32 -2.62 13.56 -9.25
N ILE A 33 -2.97 12.39 -8.71
CA ILE A 33 -4.37 12.02 -8.46
C ILE A 33 -4.99 12.98 -7.44
N PHE A 34 -4.22 13.37 -6.41
CA PHE A 34 -4.69 14.28 -5.38
C PHE A 34 -4.86 15.70 -5.85
N TRP A 35 -4.00 16.20 -6.74
CA TRP A 35 -4.02 17.58 -7.19
C TRP A 35 -5.35 18.01 -7.81
N GLU A 36 -5.97 17.16 -8.62
CA GLU A 36 -7.32 17.43 -9.18
C GLU A 36 -8.46 17.04 -8.24
N SER A 37 -8.21 16.11 -7.31
CA SER A 37 -9.19 15.53 -6.39
C SER A 37 -9.41 16.36 -5.11
N GLN A 38 -8.50 17.30 -4.79
CA GLN A 38 -8.59 18.12 -3.55
C GLN A 38 -9.87 18.94 -3.42
N GLN A 39 -10.58 19.24 -4.51
CA GLN A 39 -11.84 19.99 -4.45
C GLN A 39 -13.05 19.14 -4.05
N THR A 40 -12.93 17.80 -4.12
CA THR A 40 -14.07 16.89 -3.95
C THR A 40 -13.91 15.95 -2.76
N PHE A 41 -12.68 15.75 -2.28
CA PHE A 41 -12.37 14.74 -1.26
C PHE A 41 -11.42 15.29 -0.20
N ASN A 42 -11.51 14.73 1.01
CA ASN A 42 -10.61 15.10 2.10
C ASN A 42 -9.19 14.56 1.83
N PRO A 43 -8.18 15.42 1.64
CA PRO A 43 -6.83 15.00 1.26
C PRO A 43 -6.16 14.13 2.33
N LEU A 44 -6.50 14.32 3.62
CA LEU A 44 -5.97 13.50 4.71
C LEU A 44 -6.54 12.08 4.69
N GLY A 45 -7.86 11.95 4.51
CA GLY A 45 -8.51 10.64 4.43
C GLY A 45 -8.01 9.82 3.24
N LEU A 46 -7.77 10.51 2.12
CA LEU A 46 -7.39 9.87 0.87
C LEU A 46 -5.90 9.51 0.87
N SER A 47 -5.01 10.31 1.49
CA SER A 47 -3.62 9.89 1.72
C SER A 47 -3.55 8.66 2.62
N LEU A 48 -4.31 8.63 3.70
CA LEU A 48 -4.41 7.49 4.61
C LEU A 48 -4.94 6.25 3.90
N LEU A 49 -5.97 6.39 3.05
CA LEU A 49 -6.54 5.29 2.27
C LEU A 49 -5.47 4.64 1.39
N ILE A 50 -4.65 5.42 0.71
CA ILE A 50 -3.69 4.85 -0.23
C ILE A 50 -2.47 4.30 0.51
N THR A 51 -1.96 4.99 1.53
CA THR A 51 -0.87 4.44 2.36
C THR A 51 -1.27 3.11 2.99
N THR A 52 -2.48 3.01 3.54
CA THR A 52 -2.99 1.77 4.14
C THR A 52 -3.26 0.69 3.10
N GLY A 53 -3.74 1.05 1.90
CA GLY A 53 -3.89 0.13 0.77
C GLY A 53 -2.56 -0.49 0.32
N ILE A 54 -1.49 0.32 0.25
CA ILE A 54 -0.14 -0.17 -0.10
C ILE A 54 0.38 -1.13 0.98
N ILE A 55 0.24 -0.78 2.26
CA ILE A 55 0.68 -1.62 3.38
C ILE A 55 -0.12 -2.94 3.44
N PHE A 56 -1.42 -2.87 3.20
CA PHE A 56 -2.29 -4.03 3.10
C PHE A 56 -1.83 -4.97 1.98
N LEU A 57 -1.61 -4.44 0.77
CA LEU A 57 -1.16 -5.20 -0.39
C LEU A 57 0.20 -5.85 -0.13
N TYR A 58 1.16 -5.10 0.43
CA TYR A 58 2.47 -5.62 0.80
C TYR A 58 2.36 -6.78 1.80
N THR A 59 1.57 -6.61 2.86
CA THR A 59 1.41 -7.62 3.92
C THR A 59 0.72 -8.87 3.36
N TRP A 60 -0.28 -8.68 2.49
CA TRP A 60 -0.96 -9.78 1.79
C TRP A 60 0.00 -10.57 0.91
N LEU A 61 0.77 -9.90 0.05
CA LEU A 61 1.78 -10.54 -0.80
C LEU A 61 2.82 -11.27 0.07
N LYS A 62 3.26 -10.64 1.17
CA LYS A 62 4.22 -11.26 2.09
C LYS A 62 3.72 -12.59 2.67
N ILE A 63 2.43 -12.71 2.98
CA ILE A 63 1.82 -13.98 3.47
C ILE A 63 1.81 -15.05 2.39
N GLN A 64 1.53 -14.66 1.14
CA GLN A 64 1.41 -15.60 0.02
C GLN A 64 2.77 -16.12 -0.47
N PHE A 65 3.80 -15.29 -0.46
CA PHE A 65 5.09 -15.60 -1.07
C PHE A 65 6.18 -16.06 -0.09
N TYR A 66 6.05 -15.80 1.21
CA TYR A 66 7.07 -16.20 2.19
C TYR A 66 6.56 -17.29 3.13
N GLU A 67 7.20 -18.46 3.10
CA GLU A 67 6.86 -19.59 3.97
C GLU A 67 7.21 -19.36 5.44
N ASN A 68 8.20 -18.50 5.72
CA ASN A 68 8.74 -18.28 7.06
C ASN A 68 8.03 -17.14 7.85
N VAL A 69 6.83 -16.74 7.43
CA VAL A 69 6.05 -15.69 8.08
C VAL A 69 5.05 -16.32 9.03
N ASN A 70 4.96 -15.80 10.25
CA ASN A 70 3.91 -16.19 11.19
C ASN A 70 2.54 -15.78 10.64
N LYS A 71 1.88 -16.72 9.94
CA LYS A 71 0.62 -16.49 9.23
C LYS A 71 -0.46 -15.94 10.15
N ARG A 72 -0.54 -16.42 11.40
CA ARG A 72 -1.53 -15.94 12.37
C ARG A 72 -1.34 -14.46 12.71
N LYS A 73 -0.10 -14.02 12.97
CA LYS A 73 0.22 -12.62 13.26
C LYS A 73 -0.02 -11.72 12.04
N ALA A 74 0.37 -12.19 10.85
CA ALA A 74 0.22 -11.44 9.62
C ALA A 74 -1.26 -11.30 9.21
N THR A 75 -2.10 -12.33 9.40
CA THR A 75 -3.55 -12.24 9.17
C THR A 75 -4.21 -11.20 10.08
N ILE A 76 -3.82 -11.14 11.37
CA ILE A 76 -4.33 -10.09 12.28
C ILE A 76 -3.94 -8.70 11.77
N GLN A 77 -2.69 -8.52 11.32
CA GLN A 77 -2.25 -7.25 10.74
C GLN A 77 -3.05 -6.87 9.49
N VAL A 78 -3.33 -7.82 8.60
CA VAL A 78 -4.17 -7.61 7.42
C VAL A 78 -5.59 -7.16 7.81
N ILE A 79 -6.20 -7.78 8.82
CA ILE A 79 -7.53 -7.39 9.31
C ILE A 79 -7.50 -5.97 9.88
N VAL A 80 -6.50 -5.64 10.69
CA VAL A 80 -6.35 -4.29 11.25
C VAL A 80 -6.17 -3.25 10.14
N TYR A 81 -5.32 -3.51 9.16
CA TYR A 81 -5.14 -2.60 8.02
C TYR A 81 -6.40 -2.47 7.16
N LEU A 82 -7.21 -3.52 7.05
CA LEU A 82 -8.49 -3.46 6.35
C LEU A 82 -9.48 -2.53 7.06
N VAL A 83 -9.55 -2.59 8.39
CA VAL A 83 -10.38 -1.67 9.19
C VAL A 83 -9.92 -0.23 9.02
N ILE A 84 -8.61 0.03 9.11
CA ILE A 84 -8.04 1.37 8.92
C ILE A 84 -8.32 1.87 7.49
N TRP A 85 -8.19 1.01 6.49
CA TRP A 85 -8.49 1.34 5.09
C TRP A 85 -9.97 1.75 4.91
N SER A 86 -10.91 1.01 5.51
CA SER A 86 -12.33 1.35 5.48
C SER A 86 -12.64 2.69 6.16
N ILE A 87 -12.04 2.96 7.32
CA ILE A 87 -12.21 4.24 8.03
C ILE A 87 -11.61 5.39 7.22
N SER A 88 -10.45 5.17 6.60
CA SER A 88 -9.78 6.17 5.75
C SER A 88 -10.64 6.50 4.53
N GLY A 89 -11.29 5.50 3.93
CA GLY A 89 -12.26 5.73 2.87
C GLY A 89 -13.48 6.52 3.34
N TYR A 90 -14.04 6.18 4.50
CA TYR A 90 -15.13 6.97 5.06
C TYR A 90 -14.74 8.45 5.22
N ILE A 91 -13.55 8.73 5.77
CA ILE A 91 -13.04 10.10 5.93
C ILE A 91 -12.81 10.77 4.57
N ALA A 92 -12.21 10.06 3.62
CA ALA A 92 -11.92 10.59 2.29
C ALA A 92 -13.18 11.03 1.53
N PHE A 93 -14.22 10.21 1.59
CA PHE A 93 -15.42 10.35 0.75
C PHE A 93 -16.59 11.06 1.43
N PHE A 94 -16.71 10.98 2.76
CA PHE A 94 -17.89 11.48 3.49
C PHE A 94 -17.57 12.55 4.54
N TYR A 95 -16.29 12.84 4.78
CA TYR A 95 -15.85 13.86 5.73
C TYR A 95 -15.24 15.06 4.98
N THR A 96 -16.07 15.71 4.17
CA THR A 96 -15.77 16.97 3.47
C THR A 96 -16.18 18.15 4.36
N PHE A 97 -15.25 19.09 4.57
CA PHE A 97 -15.48 20.38 5.25
C PHE A 97 -15.87 21.44 4.23
#